data_AF-A0A9E3FIU0-F1
#
_entry.id   AF-A0A9E3FIU0-F1
#
_cell.length_a   1.000
_cell.length_b   1.000
_cell.length_c   1.000
_cell.angle_alpha   90.00
_cell.angle_beta   90.00
_cell.angle_gamma   90.00
#
_symmetry.space_group_name_H-M   'P 1'
#
loop_
_entity.id
_entity.type
_entity.pdbx_description
1 polymer ?
#
loop_
_entity_poly.entity_id
_entity_poly.type
_entity_poly.pdbx_seq_one_letter_code
_entity_poly.pdbx_strand_id
1 'polypeptide(L)'
;MNRPNPSHATRAALCGAALLMLAALCAAGAGAQSGRKAQKPLGLPTEKPTPADPADKPAAPKNVEPTVTFLVLKDDTLSVSYDSLARDDVAAAFVERLRRVGRDVEVKDGGKGRRQEAREQAKKQEKAFVVFFQMEETGIGSSSQTDLRGMVMRTYVYTPKTGDLKFSDTIFQRPYYDSARVGGVRVPVPTRRIERYPSQYQLQQAARDAADRLLSRFNITPPPEQ
;
A
#
# COMPACT_ATOMS: atom_id res chain seq x y z
N MET A 1 29.28 34.42 53.98
CA MET A 1 28.89 33.01 53.70
C MET A 1 28.99 32.80 52.20
N ASN A 2 30.03 32.12 51.72
CA ASN A 2 30.18 31.67 50.33
C ASN A 2 30.53 30.17 50.37
N ARG A 3 29.72 29.32 49.73
CA ARG A 3 30.02 27.90 49.54
C ARG A 3 30.54 27.67 48.11
N PRO A 4 31.62 26.90 47.92
CA PRO A 4 32.17 26.61 46.59
C PRO A 4 31.37 25.53 45.84
N ASN A 5 31.33 25.69 44.51
CA ASN A 5 30.70 24.81 43.52
C ASN A 5 31.47 23.48 43.38
N PRO A 6 30.79 22.32 43.31
CA PRO A 6 31.45 21.05 42.98
C PRO A 6 31.83 20.99 41.50
N SER A 7 33.08 20.60 41.27
CA SER A 7 33.83 20.63 40.02
C SER A 7 33.34 19.59 38.99
N HIS A 8 33.57 19.93 37.72
CA HIS A 8 33.29 19.14 36.51
C HIS A 8 33.95 17.74 36.44
N ALA A 9 34.67 17.32 37.47
CA ALA A 9 35.44 16.08 37.51
C ALA A 9 34.57 14.82 37.69
N THR A 10 33.39 14.91 38.29
CA THR A 10 32.50 13.75 38.52
C THR A 10 31.67 13.34 37.30
N ARG A 11 31.59 14.18 36.26
CA ARG A 11 30.81 13.86 35.04
C ARG A 11 31.60 13.06 33.99
N ALA A 12 32.93 13.06 34.06
CA ALA A 12 33.77 12.35 33.10
C ALA A 12 33.91 10.83 33.41
N ALA A 13 33.74 10.42 34.66
CA ALA A 13 33.93 9.02 35.09
C ALA A 13 32.78 8.08 34.69
N LEU A 14 31.58 8.61 34.45
CA LEU A 14 30.39 7.80 34.09
C LEU A 14 30.32 7.40 32.60
N CYS A 15 31.05 8.08 31.72
CA CYS A 15 31.05 7.78 30.28
C CYS A 15 31.99 6.62 29.90
N GLY A 16 33.00 6.30 30.71
CA GLY A 16 33.97 5.23 30.41
C GLY A 16 33.42 3.82 30.58
N ALA A 17 32.53 3.60 31.55
CA ALA A 17 32.03 2.27 31.90
C ALA A 17 30.97 1.74 30.90
N ALA A 18 30.24 2.61 30.21
CA ALA A 18 29.19 2.22 29.27
C ALA A 18 29.74 1.71 27.92
N LEU A 19 30.93 2.16 27.50
CA LEU A 19 31.55 1.78 26.23
C LEU A 19 32.17 0.36 26.27
N LEU A 20 32.60 -0.12 27.45
CA LEU A 20 33.14 -1.47 27.61
C LEU A 20 32.07 -2.58 27.58
N MET A 21 30.82 -2.26 27.96
CA MET A 21 29.69 -3.21 27.91
C MET A 21 29.18 -3.46 26.48
N LEU A 22 29.36 -2.50 25.56
CA LEU A 22 28.85 -2.62 24.19
C LEU A 22 29.74 -3.49 23.27
N ALA A 23 31.01 -3.64 23.61
CA ALA A 23 31.96 -4.45 22.82
C ALA A 23 31.83 -5.96 23.08
N ALA A 24 31.16 -6.38 24.16
CA ALA A 24 31.04 -7.80 24.53
C ALA A 24 29.86 -8.54 23.86
N LEU A 25 28.92 -7.84 23.20
CA LEU A 25 27.72 -8.47 22.62
C LEU A 25 27.84 -8.87 21.13
N CYS A 26 28.96 -8.59 20.45
CA CYS A 26 29.11 -8.84 19.01
C CYS A 26 29.69 -10.23 18.64
N ALA A 27 29.81 -11.17 19.58
CA ALA A 27 30.58 -12.41 19.36
C ALA A 27 29.77 -13.72 19.27
N ALA A 28 28.45 -13.69 19.06
CA ALA A 28 27.66 -14.93 18.95
C ALA A 28 26.72 -14.92 17.74
N GLY A 29 27.04 -15.70 16.70
CA GLY A 29 26.09 -15.98 15.62
C GLY A 29 26.65 -16.38 14.26
N ALA A 30 27.84 -16.98 14.17
CA ALA A 30 28.27 -17.64 12.93
C ALA A 30 27.66 -19.05 12.85
N GLY A 31 26.51 -19.17 12.18
CA GLY A 31 25.86 -20.45 11.85
C GLY A 31 25.90 -20.72 10.36
N ALA A 32 26.95 -21.39 9.90
CA ALA A 32 27.05 -21.92 8.55
C ALA A 32 26.09 -23.10 8.36
N GLN A 33 25.29 -23.10 7.28
CA GLN A 33 24.71 -24.33 6.75
C GLN A 33 24.96 -24.43 5.25
N SER A 34 26.20 -24.82 4.94
CA SER A 34 26.62 -25.34 3.64
C SER A 34 26.11 -26.78 3.51
N GLY A 35 24.99 -26.96 2.81
CA GLY A 35 24.48 -28.25 2.36
C GLY A 35 24.79 -28.44 0.88
N ARG A 36 25.50 -29.53 0.58
CA ARG A 36 26.33 -29.74 -0.61
C ARG A 36 25.54 -30.14 -1.87
N LYS A 37 26.16 -29.73 -2.99
CA LYS A 37 26.12 -30.26 -4.38
C LYS A 37 25.41 -31.60 -4.60
N ALA A 38 24.52 -31.57 -5.60
CA ALA A 38 24.33 -32.51 -6.70
C ALA A 38 25.01 -33.88 -6.62
N GLN A 39 24.19 -34.93 -6.68
CA GLN A 39 24.56 -36.20 -7.32
C GLN A 39 23.75 -36.35 -8.62
N LYS A 40 24.50 -36.57 -9.71
CA LYS A 40 24.02 -36.87 -11.05
C LYS A 40 23.74 -38.40 -11.14
N PRO A 41 22.75 -38.84 -11.94
CA PRO A 41 22.27 -40.22 -11.95
C PRO A 41 23.20 -41.17 -12.72
N LEU A 42 23.16 -42.46 -12.37
CA LEU A 42 23.81 -43.54 -13.12
C LEU A 42 22.89 -44.77 -13.11
N GLY A 43 22.45 -45.19 -14.31
CA GLY A 43 21.70 -46.42 -14.52
C GLY A 43 20.93 -46.44 -15.85
N LEU A 44 21.61 -46.77 -16.95
CA LEU A 44 21.08 -47.34 -18.21
C LEU A 44 21.65 -48.79 -18.28
N PRO A 45 21.02 -49.81 -18.93
CA PRO A 45 20.61 -49.71 -20.35
C PRO A 45 19.40 -50.57 -20.85
N THR A 46 18.83 -50.13 -21.99
CA THR A 46 18.15 -50.89 -23.09
C THR A 46 16.79 -51.54 -22.77
N GLU A 47 15.67 -51.19 -23.43
CA GLU A 47 15.30 -51.65 -24.79
C GLU A 47 14.65 -50.57 -25.70
N LYS A 48 14.67 -50.85 -27.01
CA LYS A 48 14.43 -49.98 -28.19
C LYS A 48 12.94 -50.05 -28.65
N PRO A 49 12.55 -49.43 -29.78
CA PRO A 49 11.74 -48.23 -29.92
C PRO A 49 10.26 -48.46 -30.30
N THR A 50 9.35 -47.59 -29.85
CA THR A 50 8.01 -47.44 -30.48
C THR A 50 7.80 -45.98 -30.86
N PRO A 51 7.49 -45.66 -32.13
CA PRO A 51 7.24 -44.29 -32.57
C PRO A 51 5.81 -43.90 -32.23
N ALA A 52 5.62 -42.81 -31.48
CA ALA A 52 4.32 -42.16 -31.32
C ALA A 52 4.49 -40.64 -31.20
N ASP A 53 4.13 -40.00 -32.29
CA ASP A 53 3.59 -38.65 -32.51
C ASP A 53 4.20 -37.39 -31.86
N PRO A 54 4.28 -36.28 -32.63
CA PRO A 54 4.83 -35.03 -32.15
C PRO A 54 3.96 -34.45 -31.05
N ALA A 55 4.55 -34.36 -29.86
CA ALA A 55 3.99 -33.74 -28.68
C ALA A 55 3.30 -32.40 -29.01
N ASP A 56 2.05 -32.32 -28.55
CA ASP A 56 1.21 -31.14 -28.55
C ASP A 56 1.98 -29.89 -28.15
N LYS A 57 1.87 -28.86 -29.01
CA LYS A 57 2.21 -27.48 -28.63
C LYS A 57 1.46 -27.14 -27.33
N PRO A 58 2.11 -26.50 -26.34
CA PRO A 58 1.40 -25.99 -25.17
C PRO A 58 0.26 -25.08 -25.63
N ALA A 59 -0.97 -25.44 -25.29
CA ALA A 59 -2.13 -24.60 -25.54
C ALA A 59 -1.87 -23.23 -24.93
N ALA A 60 -1.98 -22.18 -25.75
CA ALA A 60 -1.85 -20.81 -25.30
C ALA A 60 -2.78 -20.59 -24.08
N PRO A 61 -2.33 -19.88 -23.03
CA PRO A 61 -3.13 -19.68 -21.84
C PRO A 61 -4.44 -19.02 -22.24
N LYS A 62 -5.57 -19.71 -21.96
CA LYS A 62 -6.90 -19.17 -22.20
C LYS A 62 -6.99 -17.81 -21.50
N ASN A 63 -7.17 -16.77 -22.30
CA ASN A 63 -7.35 -15.41 -21.84
C ASN A 63 -8.72 -15.37 -21.14
N VAL A 64 -8.72 -15.46 -19.82
CA VAL A 64 -9.94 -15.36 -19.01
C VAL A 64 -10.23 -13.87 -18.90
N GLU A 65 -11.37 -13.44 -19.47
CA GLU A 65 -11.81 -12.04 -19.35
C GLU A 65 -12.05 -11.69 -17.87
N PRO A 66 -11.68 -10.48 -17.44
CA PRO A 66 -11.92 -10.05 -16.07
C PRO A 66 -13.42 -9.89 -15.79
N THR A 67 -13.83 -10.18 -14.56
CA THR A 67 -15.20 -9.98 -14.08
C THR A 67 -15.59 -8.50 -14.13
N VAL A 68 -14.64 -7.60 -13.81
CA VAL A 68 -14.84 -6.16 -13.91
C VAL A 68 -13.57 -5.45 -14.38
N THR A 69 -13.73 -4.45 -15.23
CA THR A 69 -12.66 -3.52 -15.59
C THR A 69 -12.93 -2.15 -14.99
N PHE A 70 -11.94 -1.60 -14.29
CA PHE A 70 -11.95 -0.25 -13.75
C PHE A 70 -10.96 0.64 -14.51
N LEU A 71 -11.39 1.84 -14.90
CA LEU A 71 -10.51 2.94 -15.29
C LEU A 71 -10.46 3.92 -14.12
N VAL A 72 -9.30 4.06 -13.48
CA VAL A 72 -9.16 4.88 -12.28
C VAL A 72 -8.60 6.25 -12.63
N LEU A 73 -9.38 7.31 -12.43
CA LEU A 73 -8.93 8.70 -12.51
C LEU A 73 -8.67 9.24 -11.09
N LYS A 74 -7.53 9.90 -10.92
CA LYS A 74 -7.10 10.49 -9.66
C LYS A 74 -7.41 11.99 -9.69
N ASP A 75 -7.90 12.55 -8.59
CA ASP A 75 -8.13 13.98 -8.52
C ASP A 75 -6.84 14.78 -8.75
N ASP A 76 -6.92 15.79 -9.61
CA ASP A 76 -5.82 16.70 -9.94
C ASP A 76 -5.86 18.02 -9.14
N THR A 77 -6.87 18.19 -8.28
CA THR A 77 -7.03 19.44 -7.52
C THR A 77 -5.89 19.60 -6.51
N LEU A 78 -5.00 20.56 -6.74
CA LEU A 78 -3.93 20.90 -5.80
C LEU A 78 -4.54 21.47 -4.51
N SER A 79 -4.47 20.72 -3.41
CA SER A 79 -4.73 21.26 -2.08
C SER A 79 -3.43 21.83 -1.52
N VAL A 80 -3.42 23.11 -1.15
CA VAL A 80 -2.25 23.80 -0.56
C VAL A 80 -1.81 23.14 0.75
N SER A 81 -2.74 22.44 1.40
CA SER A 81 -2.57 21.84 2.71
C SER A 81 -1.88 20.47 2.69
N TYR A 82 -1.77 19.79 1.54
CA TYR A 82 -1.25 18.42 1.44
C TYR A 82 -0.27 18.25 0.26
N ASP A 83 0.87 17.61 0.53
CA ASP A 83 1.93 17.38 -0.45
C ASP A 83 1.44 16.48 -1.61
N SER A 84 1.74 16.88 -2.83
CA SER A 84 1.32 16.17 -4.06
C SER A 84 1.93 14.78 -4.17
N LEU A 85 3.18 14.60 -3.69
CA LEU A 85 3.83 13.28 -3.66
C LEU A 85 3.11 12.31 -2.72
N ALA A 86 2.73 12.79 -1.54
CA ALA A 86 2.00 11.99 -0.56
C ALA A 86 0.61 11.59 -1.08
N ARG A 87 -0.03 12.44 -1.90
CA ARG A 87 -1.31 12.14 -2.56
C ARG A 87 -1.18 11.03 -3.59
N ASP A 88 -0.16 11.11 -4.44
CA ASP A 88 0.08 10.12 -5.46
C ASP A 88 0.37 8.75 -4.83
N ASP A 89 1.11 8.70 -3.72
CA ASP A 89 1.34 7.47 -2.96
C ASP A 89 0.06 6.86 -2.37
N VAL A 90 -0.87 7.69 -1.88
CA VAL A 90 -2.16 7.22 -1.34
C VAL A 90 -3.06 6.70 -2.46
N ALA A 91 -3.13 7.41 -3.59
CA ALA A 91 -3.85 6.95 -4.76
C ALA A 91 -3.24 5.67 -5.36
N ALA A 92 -1.91 5.55 -5.33
CA ALA A 92 -1.21 4.34 -5.73
C ALA A 92 -1.60 3.16 -4.82
N ALA A 93 -1.68 3.36 -3.49
CA ALA A 93 -2.12 2.30 -2.58
C ALA A 93 -3.54 1.80 -2.89
N PHE A 94 -4.48 2.69 -3.27
CA PHE A 94 -5.81 2.32 -3.74
C PHE A 94 -5.75 1.45 -5.01
N VAL A 95 -5.02 1.91 -6.04
CA VAL A 95 -4.91 1.21 -7.33
C VAL A 95 -4.22 -0.15 -7.17
N GLU A 96 -3.12 -0.21 -6.41
CA GLU A 96 -2.40 -1.45 -6.14
C GLU A 96 -3.25 -2.46 -5.37
N ARG A 97 -4.09 -1.99 -4.44
CA ARG A 97 -5.03 -2.87 -3.73
C ARG A 97 -6.03 -3.52 -4.70
N LEU A 98 -6.57 -2.76 -5.66
CA LEU A 98 -7.47 -3.31 -6.69
C LEU A 98 -6.75 -4.31 -7.60
N ARG A 99 -5.51 -4.03 -8.01
CA ARG A 99 -4.71 -4.91 -8.89
C ARG A 99 -4.39 -6.26 -8.24
N ARG A 100 -4.25 -6.30 -6.92
CA ARG A 100 -3.94 -7.53 -6.17
C ARG A 100 -5.03 -8.57 -6.20
N VAL A 101 -6.25 -8.22 -6.59
CA VAL A 101 -7.32 -9.21 -6.81
C VAL A 101 -6.95 -10.19 -7.94
N GLY A 102 -6.11 -9.76 -8.89
CA GLY A 102 -5.63 -10.62 -9.95
C GLY A 102 -6.63 -10.73 -11.09
N ARG A 103 -6.99 -11.95 -11.49
CA ARG A 103 -7.69 -12.20 -12.77
C ARG A 103 -9.12 -11.66 -12.82
N ASP A 104 -9.78 -11.47 -11.68
CA ASP A 104 -11.18 -11.02 -11.64
C ASP A 104 -11.33 -9.51 -11.87
N VAL A 105 -10.25 -8.74 -11.71
CA VAL A 105 -10.29 -7.28 -11.80
C VAL A 105 -9.17 -6.78 -12.70
N GLU A 106 -9.54 -6.12 -13.79
CA GLU A 106 -8.60 -5.36 -14.60
C GLU A 106 -8.63 -3.89 -14.19
N VAL A 107 -7.46 -3.30 -13.93
CA VAL A 107 -7.34 -1.89 -13.51
C VAL A 107 -6.47 -1.12 -14.49
N LYS A 108 -7.08 -0.17 -15.19
CA LYS A 108 -6.44 0.77 -16.10
C LYS A 108 -6.19 2.09 -15.40
N ASP A 109 -5.02 2.68 -15.60
CA ASP A 109 -4.73 4.03 -15.13
C ASP A 109 -5.38 5.04 -16.09
N GLY A 110 -6.29 5.85 -15.58
CA GLY A 110 -6.96 6.93 -16.29
C GLY A 110 -6.26 8.27 -16.17
N GLY A 111 -5.14 8.34 -15.44
CA GLY A 111 -4.39 9.55 -15.19
C GLY A 111 -5.03 10.43 -14.10
N LYS A 112 -4.74 11.72 -14.19
CA LYS A 112 -5.28 12.75 -13.29
C LYS A 112 -6.37 13.54 -14.01
N GLY A 113 -7.35 14.01 -13.26
CA GLY A 113 -8.40 14.85 -13.81
C GLY A 113 -9.40 15.33 -12.77
N ARG A 114 -10.48 15.93 -13.24
CA ARG A 114 -11.60 16.37 -12.39
C ARG A 114 -12.77 15.40 -12.44
N ARG A 115 -13.71 15.54 -11.49
CA ARG A 115 -14.92 14.72 -11.44
C ARG A 115 -15.74 14.75 -12.74
N GLN A 116 -15.83 15.92 -13.37
CA GLN A 116 -16.53 16.07 -14.66
C GLN A 116 -15.82 15.29 -15.78
N GLU A 117 -14.50 15.35 -15.84
CA GLU A 117 -13.70 14.61 -16.81
C GLU A 117 -13.84 13.10 -16.60
N ALA A 118 -13.90 12.62 -15.36
CA ALA A 118 -14.18 11.22 -15.06
C ALA A 118 -15.55 10.77 -15.59
N ARG A 119 -16.59 11.61 -15.43
CA ARG A 119 -17.91 11.36 -16.02
C ARG A 119 -17.86 11.33 -17.55
N GLU A 120 -17.12 12.25 -18.17
CA GLU A 120 -16.97 12.29 -19.63
C GLU A 120 -16.17 11.09 -20.15
N GLN A 121 -15.13 10.65 -19.43
CA GLN A 121 -14.40 9.42 -19.74
C GLN A 121 -15.33 8.20 -19.65
N ALA A 122 -16.22 8.15 -18.67
CA ALA A 122 -17.17 7.03 -18.53
C ALA A 122 -18.09 6.88 -19.74
N LYS A 123 -18.53 8.00 -20.33
CA LYS A 123 -19.32 8.00 -21.58
C LYS A 123 -18.55 7.42 -22.77
N LYS A 124 -17.23 7.52 -22.76
CA LYS A 124 -16.34 6.99 -23.82
C LYS A 124 -15.98 5.51 -23.60
N GLN A 125 -16.23 4.96 -22.41
CA GLN A 125 -15.96 3.55 -22.13
C GLN A 125 -17.12 2.67 -22.55
N GLU A 126 -16.82 1.53 -23.19
CA GLU A 126 -17.83 0.54 -23.57
C GLU A 126 -18.19 -0.42 -22.43
N LYS A 127 -17.16 -0.89 -21.69
CA LYS A 127 -17.29 -1.92 -20.65
C LYS A 127 -16.73 -1.48 -19.29
N ALA A 128 -15.74 -0.58 -19.27
CA ALA A 128 -15.04 -0.22 -18.04
C ALA A 128 -15.82 0.79 -17.19
N PHE A 129 -15.98 0.50 -15.91
CA PHE A 129 -16.47 1.49 -14.95
C PHE A 129 -15.37 2.52 -14.69
N VAL A 130 -15.74 3.79 -14.65
CA VAL A 130 -14.77 4.85 -14.32
C VAL A 130 -14.87 5.17 -12.84
N VAL A 131 -13.75 5.06 -12.15
CA VAL A 131 -13.63 5.37 -10.73
C VAL A 131 -12.87 6.67 -10.58
N PHE A 132 -13.52 7.70 -10.04
CA PHE A 132 -12.86 8.93 -9.65
C PHE A 132 -12.47 8.84 -8.17
N PHE A 133 -11.16 8.80 -7.90
CA PHE A 133 -10.59 8.76 -6.57
C PHE A 133 -10.15 10.17 -6.14
N GLN A 134 -10.71 10.64 -5.03
CA GLN A 134 -10.51 11.98 -4.52
C GLN A 134 -10.11 11.96 -3.05
N MET A 135 -9.19 12.85 -2.69
CA MET A 135 -8.84 13.15 -1.29
C MET A 135 -9.24 14.58 -0.99
N GLU A 136 -9.91 14.81 0.13
CA GLU A 136 -10.39 16.11 0.58
C GLU A 136 -10.13 16.30 2.08
N GLU A 137 -10.06 17.55 2.54
CA GLU A 137 -10.07 17.91 3.95
C GLU A 137 -11.51 18.16 4.43
N THR A 138 -11.96 17.42 5.44
CA THR A 138 -13.14 17.74 6.24
C THR A 138 -12.78 18.81 7.26
N GLY A 139 -12.97 20.07 6.89
CA GLY A 139 -12.83 21.19 7.82
C GLY A 139 -13.11 22.53 7.19
N ILE A 140 -14.24 23.15 7.54
CA ILE A 140 -14.41 24.61 7.47
C ILE A 140 -13.75 25.15 8.75
N GLY A 141 -12.45 25.38 8.71
CA GLY A 141 -11.68 25.77 9.89
C GLY A 141 -10.52 26.67 9.52
N SER A 142 -10.71 27.98 9.76
CA SER A 142 -9.73 29.05 9.62
C SER A 142 -8.56 28.88 10.63
N SER A 143 -7.71 27.88 10.44
CA SER A 143 -6.43 27.81 11.15
C SER A 143 -5.35 27.35 10.20
N SER A 144 -4.27 28.13 10.17
CA SER A 144 -3.07 28.05 9.33
C SER A 144 -2.21 26.79 9.56
N GLN A 145 -2.82 25.68 9.98
CA GLN A 145 -2.15 24.43 10.30
C GLN A 145 -2.99 23.28 9.77
N THR A 146 -2.49 22.58 8.76
CA THR A 146 -3.08 21.36 8.19
C THR A 146 -3.34 20.35 9.30
N ASP A 147 -4.59 20.19 9.73
CA ASP A 147 -4.97 19.07 10.59
C ASP A 147 -5.22 17.84 9.72
N LEU A 148 -4.18 17.01 9.60
CA LEU A 148 -4.20 15.76 8.84
C LEU A 148 -5.23 14.75 9.38
N ARG A 149 -5.82 14.97 10.56
CA ARG A 149 -6.91 14.12 11.10
C ARG A 149 -8.25 14.37 10.40
N GLY A 150 -8.37 15.47 9.67
CA GLY A 150 -9.54 15.81 8.88
C GLY A 150 -9.49 15.28 7.45
N MET A 151 -8.63 14.34 7.09
CA MET A 151 -8.57 13.86 5.70
C MET A 151 -9.63 12.80 5.41
N VAL A 152 -10.34 12.95 4.29
CA VAL A 152 -11.32 11.97 3.78
C VAL A 152 -11.02 11.57 2.36
N MET A 153 -11.37 10.33 2.04
CA MET A 153 -11.27 9.78 0.71
C MET A 153 -12.67 9.56 0.18
N ARG A 154 -12.88 9.99 -1.06
CA ARG A 154 -14.14 9.79 -1.77
C ARG A 154 -13.89 9.04 -3.05
N THR A 155 -14.74 8.07 -3.31
CA THR A 155 -14.76 7.34 -4.57
C THR A 155 -16.10 7.57 -5.25
N TYR A 156 -16.07 7.99 -6.51
CA TYR A 156 -17.26 8.12 -7.35
C TYR A 156 -17.15 7.11 -8.48
N VAL A 157 -18.17 6.28 -8.66
CA VAL A 157 -18.16 5.23 -9.68
C VAL A 157 -19.18 5.57 -10.75
N TYR A 158 -18.73 5.76 -11.98
CA TYR A 158 -19.55 6.07 -13.13
C TYR A 158 -19.73 4.85 -14.02
N THR A 159 -20.97 4.68 -14.49
CA THR A 159 -21.34 3.62 -15.42
C THR A 159 -20.80 3.90 -16.83
N PRO A 160 -20.27 2.88 -17.54
CA PRO A 160 -19.85 3.04 -18.93
C PRO A 160 -21.02 3.47 -19.82
N LYS A 161 -20.72 4.10 -20.96
CA LYS A 161 -21.66 4.62 -21.96
C LYS A 161 -22.50 5.81 -21.52
N THR A 162 -23.11 5.78 -20.34
CA THR A 162 -24.01 6.88 -19.90
C THR A 162 -23.27 7.92 -19.05
N GLY A 163 -22.25 7.50 -18.29
CA GLY A 163 -21.58 8.34 -17.30
C GLY A 163 -22.49 8.69 -16.13
N ASP A 164 -23.50 7.89 -15.85
CA ASP A 164 -24.34 8.07 -14.67
C ASP A 164 -23.59 7.60 -13.42
N LEU A 165 -23.75 8.32 -12.33
CA LEU A 165 -23.18 7.96 -11.04
C LEU A 165 -23.86 6.70 -10.54
N LYS A 166 -23.13 5.58 -10.51
CA LYS A 166 -23.61 4.30 -9.97
C LYS A 166 -23.73 4.37 -8.46
N PHE A 167 -22.69 4.88 -7.81
CA PHE A 167 -22.64 5.14 -6.37
C PHE A 167 -21.43 6.02 -6.04
N SER A 168 -21.43 6.58 -4.84
CA SER A 168 -20.24 7.16 -4.23
C SER A 168 -20.09 6.67 -2.81
N ASP A 169 -18.85 6.48 -2.38
CA ASP A 169 -18.50 6.12 -1.01
C ASP A 169 -17.53 7.18 -0.44
N THR A 170 -17.52 7.27 0.89
CA THR A 170 -16.61 8.16 1.63
C THR A 170 -15.99 7.37 2.77
N ILE A 171 -14.67 7.45 2.88
CA ILE A 171 -13.85 6.76 3.87
C ILE A 171 -13.07 7.79 4.66
N PHE A 172 -13.10 7.64 5.97
CA PHE A 172 -12.35 8.48 6.90
C PHE A 172 -11.05 7.78 7.28
N GLN A 173 -10.02 8.57 7.53
CA GLN A 173 -8.81 8.05 8.16
C GLN A 173 -9.14 7.49 9.56
N ARG A 174 -8.72 6.26 9.84
CA ARG A 174 -8.85 5.70 11.19
C ARG A 174 -7.80 6.36 12.11
N PRO A 175 -8.14 6.71 13.36
CA PRO A 175 -7.14 7.19 14.32
C PRO A 175 -6.00 6.17 14.48
N TYR A 176 -4.75 6.66 14.59
CA TYR A 176 -3.58 5.82 14.82
C TYR A 176 -3.76 4.79 15.96
N TYR A 177 -4.44 5.19 17.04
CA TYR A 177 -4.66 4.36 18.22
C TYR A 177 -5.50 3.09 17.95
N ASP A 178 -6.30 3.11 16.89
CA ASP A 178 -7.15 2.00 16.48
C ASP A 178 -6.48 1.11 15.43
N SER A 179 -5.56 1.67 14.63
CA SER A 179 -4.88 0.97 13.52
C SER A 179 -3.48 0.43 13.85
N ALA A 180 -2.81 0.95 14.89
CA ALA A 180 -1.47 0.55 15.28
C ALA A 180 -1.46 -0.65 16.25
N ARG A 181 -2.24 -1.70 15.97
CA ARG A 181 -2.23 -2.93 16.78
C ARG A 181 -1.90 -4.14 15.90
N VAL A 182 -0.83 -4.85 16.26
CA VAL A 182 -0.48 -6.15 15.66
C VAL A 182 -0.58 -7.19 16.77
N GLY A 183 -1.46 -8.19 16.61
CA GLY A 183 -1.70 -9.21 17.64
C GLY A 183 -2.20 -8.65 18.99
N GLY A 184 -2.92 -7.52 18.98
CA GLY A 184 -3.40 -6.85 20.20
C GLY A 184 -2.35 -5.97 20.90
N VAL A 185 -1.09 -6.00 20.46
CA VAL A 185 -0.01 -5.17 21.00
C VAL A 185 0.07 -3.85 20.24
N ARG A 186 0.11 -2.73 20.98
CA ARG A 186 0.29 -1.40 20.39
C ARG A 186 1.68 -1.29 19.78
N VAL A 187 1.76 -1.03 18.48
CA VAL A 187 3.01 -0.73 17.80
C VAL A 187 3.46 0.67 18.24
N PRO A 188 4.63 0.82 18.88
CA PRO A 188 5.13 2.12 19.28
C PRO A 188 5.44 2.98 18.04
N VAL A 189 5.01 4.24 18.07
CA VAL A 189 5.39 5.23 17.04
C VAL A 189 6.92 5.39 17.09
N PRO A 190 7.64 5.32 15.95
CA PRO A 190 9.07 5.60 15.93
C PRO A 190 9.35 7.02 16.44
N THR A 191 10.04 7.14 17.58
CA THR A 191 10.27 8.41 18.31
C THR A 191 11.41 9.28 17.74
N ARG A 192 11.89 9.01 16.53
CA ARG A 192 12.96 9.81 15.90
C ARG A 192 12.50 10.38 14.57
N ARG A 193 12.09 11.66 14.61
CA ARG A 193 12.12 12.59 13.47
C ARG A 193 11.18 12.26 12.28
N ILE A 194 10.00 11.69 12.56
CA ILE A 194 8.90 11.50 11.58
C ILE A 194 7.62 12.15 12.13
N GLU A 195 7.67 13.44 12.46
CA GLU A 195 6.47 14.24 12.80
C GLU A 195 6.17 15.27 11.69
N ARG A 196 6.23 14.80 10.44
CA ARG A 196 5.49 15.45 9.34
C ARG A 196 4.43 14.55 8.70
N TYR A 197 4.53 13.22 8.85
CA TYR A 197 3.56 12.27 8.27
C TYR A 197 3.30 10.99 9.10
N PRO A 198 2.93 11.04 10.39
CA PRO A 198 2.25 9.92 11.05
C PRO A 198 0.91 9.51 10.37
N SER A 199 0.41 10.32 9.42
CA SER A 199 -0.83 10.15 8.66
C SER A 199 -0.71 9.35 7.36
N GLN A 200 0.46 9.21 6.73
CA GLN A 200 0.55 8.61 5.38
C GLN A 200 0.16 7.12 5.38
N TYR A 201 0.66 6.34 6.35
CA TYR A 201 0.27 4.94 6.48
C TYR A 201 -1.23 4.78 6.75
N GLN A 202 -1.80 5.61 7.63
CA GLN A 202 -3.23 5.58 7.93
C GLN A 202 -4.08 5.96 6.72
N LEU A 203 -3.61 6.91 5.91
CA LEU A 203 -4.23 7.27 4.64
C LEU A 203 -4.12 6.12 3.64
N GLN A 204 -2.96 5.52 3.45
CA GLN A 204 -2.82 4.33 2.60
C GLN A 204 -3.73 3.18 3.06
N GLN A 205 -3.90 2.99 4.37
CA GLN A 205 -4.86 2.01 4.90
C GLN A 205 -6.31 2.41 4.60
N ALA A 206 -6.69 3.67 4.78
CA ALA A 206 -8.01 4.16 4.38
C ALA A 206 -8.24 4.04 2.85
N ALA A 207 -7.19 4.17 2.04
CA ALA A 207 -7.26 3.95 0.60
C ALA A 207 -7.48 2.47 0.26
N ARG A 208 -6.87 1.55 1.02
CA ARG A 208 -7.15 0.11 0.89
C ARG A 208 -8.57 -0.22 1.33
N ASP A 209 -9.05 0.35 2.44
CA ASP A 209 -10.45 0.24 2.89
C ASP A 209 -11.42 0.74 1.80
N ALA A 210 -11.09 1.84 1.12
CA ALA A 210 -11.87 2.37 0.01
C ALA A 210 -11.90 1.40 -1.19
N ALA A 211 -10.77 0.78 -1.52
CA ALA A 211 -10.69 -0.24 -2.57
C ALA A 211 -11.50 -1.48 -2.19
N ASP A 212 -11.42 -1.95 -0.95
CA ASP A 212 -12.18 -3.12 -0.48
C ASP A 212 -13.69 -2.85 -0.49
N ARG A 213 -14.10 -1.64 -0.11
CA ARG A 213 -15.51 -1.22 -0.21
C ARG A 213 -15.96 -1.17 -1.66
N LEU A 214 -15.13 -0.65 -2.58
CA LEU A 214 -15.40 -0.69 -4.01
C LEU A 214 -15.59 -2.13 -4.49
N LEU A 215 -14.67 -3.05 -4.16
CA LEU A 215 -14.75 -4.46 -4.55
C LEU A 215 -16.02 -5.13 -4.02
N SER A 216 -16.39 -4.86 -2.76
CA SER A 216 -17.61 -5.39 -2.15
C SER A 216 -18.89 -4.98 -2.89
N ARG A 217 -18.95 -3.76 -3.45
CA ARG A 217 -20.10 -3.28 -4.26
C ARG A 217 -20.24 -4.03 -5.59
N PHE A 218 -19.19 -4.71 -6.03
CA PHE A 218 -19.18 -5.57 -7.20
C PHE A 218 -19.20 -7.07 -6.83
N ASN A 219 -19.40 -7.40 -5.55
CA ASN A 219 -19.36 -8.78 -5.02
C ASN A 219 -18.02 -9.49 -5.25
N ILE A 220 -16.92 -8.73 -5.25
CA ILE A 220 -15.56 -9.26 -5.42
C ILE A 220 -14.90 -9.38 -4.05
N THR A 221 -14.27 -10.52 -3.79
CA THR A 221 -13.58 -10.76 -2.52
C THR A 221 -12.29 -9.94 -2.47
N PRO A 222 -12.07 -9.10 -1.44
CA PRO A 222 -10.83 -8.35 -1.29
C PRO A 222 -9.60 -9.26 -1.11
N PRO A 223 -8.41 -8.84 -1.54
CA PRO A 223 -7.19 -9.60 -1.32
C PRO A 223 -6.80 -9.56 0.18
N PRO A 224 -6.07 -10.57 0.71
CA PRO A 224 -5.70 -10.63 2.12
C PRO A 224 -4.86 -9.41 2.57
N GLU A 225 -4.92 -9.08 3.87
CA GLU A 225 -4.09 -8.05 4.50
C GLU A 225 -2.60 -8.46 4.53
N GLN A 226 -1.70 -7.47 4.43
CA GLN A 226 -0.25 -7.64 4.55
C GLN A 226 0.31 -6.89 5.76
#